data_AF-A0A6P5Y1B0-F1
#
_entry.id   AF-A0A6P5Y1B0-F1
#
_cell.length_a   1.000
_cell.length_b   1.000
_cell.length_c   1.000
_cell.angle_alpha   90.00
_cell.angle_beta   90.00
_cell.angle_gamma   90.00
#
_symmetry.space_group_name_H-M   'P 1'
#
loop_
_entity.id
_entity.type
_entity.pdbx_description
1 polymer ?
#
loop_
_entity_poly.entity_id
_entity_poly.type
_entity_poly.pdbx_seq_one_letter_code
_entity_poly.pdbx_strand_id
1 'polypeptide(L)'
;MEISSLSQSLNLCSRINEISEIHSSNKNEVESEALSSDSKKLLKDCTSHFESKVKQIVEEYSDLGFLGIEDLNKYLAHLKEALNQVEAESTQISKEIEDLSRNHIEETNILEGNLDGLKCALDSIASQGLETVERTPAIKIN
;
A
#
# COMPACT_ATOMS: atom_id res chain seq x y z
N MET A 1 9.52 22.35 -3.50
CA MET A 1 9.82 23.33 -2.44
C MET A 1 11.17 23.08 -1.75
N GLU A 2 11.89 21.99 -2.07
CA GLU A 2 13.17 21.63 -1.42
C GLU A 2 14.40 22.31 -2.05
N ILE A 3 14.33 22.66 -3.34
CA ILE A 3 15.47 23.21 -4.11
C ILE A 3 15.87 24.62 -3.64
N SER A 4 14.93 25.39 -3.07
CA SER A 4 15.18 26.74 -2.54
C SER A 4 15.89 26.75 -1.18
N SER A 5 15.84 25.64 -0.43
CA SER A 5 16.53 25.51 0.87
C SER A 5 18.01 25.16 0.67
N LEU A 6 18.29 24.28 -0.31
CA LEU A 6 19.65 23.91 -0.72
C LEU A 6 20.45 25.10 -1.28
N SER A 7 19.80 26.00 -2.03
CA SER A 7 20.45 27.21 -2.55
C SER A 7 20.80 28.22 -1.45
N GLN A 8 19.99 28.31 -0.39
CA GLN A 8 20.29 29.13 0.79
C GLN A 8 21.44 28.54 1.63
N SER A 9 21.49 27.21 1.79
CA SER A 9 22.59 26.50 2.46
C SER A 9 23.94 26.70 1.75
N LEU A 10 23.97 26.52 0.43
CA LEU A 10 25.18 26.75 -0.39
C LEU A 10 25.66 28.21 -0.32
N ASN A 11 24.74 29.17 -0.23
CA ASN A 11 25.07 30.59 -0.10
C ASN A 11 25.78 30.92 1.23
N LEU A 12 25.42 30.22 2.32
CA LEU A 12 26.05 30.41 3.62
C LEU A 12 27.48 29.88 3.64
N CYS A 13 27.73 28.69 3.09
CA CYS A 13 29.08 28.13 2.99
C CYS A 13 30.00 29.01 2.13
N SER A 14 29.51 29.54 1.01
CA SER A 14 30.29 30.48 0.20
C SER A 14 30.60 31.78 0.96
N ARG A 15 29.65 32.28 1.75
CA ARG A 15 29.82 33.50 2.55
C ARG A 15 30.84 33.33 3.68
N ILE A 16 30.83 32.16 4.35
CA ILE A 16 31.80 31.81 5.39
C ILE A 16 33.21 31.72 4.81
N ASN A 17 33.35 31.10 3.63
CA ASN A 17 34.63 31.02 2.94
C ASN A 17 35.15 32.40 2.49
N GLU A 18 34.27 33.26 1.96
CA GLU A 18 34.61 34.64 1.58
C GLU A 18 35.13 35.45 2.79
N ILE A 19 34.47 35.33 3.95
CA ILE A 19 34.91 35.97 5.19
C ILE A 19 36.27 35.39 5.67
N SER A 20 36.47 34.07 5.54
CA SER A 20 37.72 33.40 5.89
C SER A 20 38.88 33.84 4.99
N GLU A 21 38.62 34.03 3.69
CA GLU A 21 39.60 34.53 2.72
C GLU A 21 40.01 35.98 3.02
N ILE A 22 39.04 36.85 3.34
CA ILE A 22 39.29 38.23 3.78
C ILE A 22 40.14 38.26 5.06
N HIS A 23 39.83 37.39 6.02
CA HIS A 23 40.60 37.28 7.28
C HIS A 23 42.02 36.75 7.05
N SER A 24 42.22 35.85 6.07
CA SER A 24 43.54 35.31 5.73
C SER A 24 44.42 36.31 4.96
N SER A 25 43.81 37.15 4.12
CA SER A 25 44.49 38.13 3.28
C SER A 25 45.02 39.34 4.07
N ASN A 26 44.41 39.63 5.23
CA ASN A 26 44.83 40.70 6.14
C ASN A 26 46.06 40.38 7.00
N LYS A 27 46.68 39.19 6.87
CA LYS A 27 47.84 38.81 7.70
C LYS A 27 49.18 39.39 7.25
N ASN A 28 49.26 40.02 6.07
CA ASN A 28 50.54 40.35 5.44
C ASN A 28 50.87 41.83 5.30
N GLU A 29 50.08 42.77 5.85
CA GLU A 29 50.48 44.18 5.87
C GLU A 29 49.99 44.90 7.13
N VAL A 30 50.98 45.43 7.88
CA VAL A 30 50.90 46.54 8.85
C VAL A 30 50.12 46.30 10.16
N GLU A 31 50.92 46.28 11.24
CA GLU A 31 50.65 46.77 12.59
C GLU A 31 49.19 47.13 12.97
N SER A 32 48.56 46.20 13.70
CA SER A 32 47.55 46.43 14.74
C SER A 32 46.43 47.44 14.45
N GLU A 33 45.35 46.97 13.85
CA GLU A 33 44.03 47.40 14.31
C GLU A 33 43.48 46.35 15.29
N ALA A 34 43.65 46.62 16.59
CA ALA A 34 42.81 45.98 17.58
C ALA A 34 41.36 46.18 17.10
N LEU A 35 40.67 45.09 16.74
CA LEU A 35 39.29 45.16 16.23
C LEU A 35 38.55 46.24 17.01
N SER A 36 38.08 47.26 16.28
CA SER A 36 37.26 48.32 16.86
C SER A 36 36.20 47.67 17.75
N SER A 37 35.94 48.29 18.91
CA SER A 37 34.94 47.80 19.87
C SER A 37 33.61 47.45 19.19
N ASP A 38 33.24 48.19 18.15
CA ASP A 38 32.03 47.96 17.36
C ASP A 38 32.09 46.68 16.51
N SER A 39 33.25 46.34 15.93
CA SER A 39 33.43 45.10 15.17
C SER A 39 33.36 43.87 16.07
N LYS A 40 33.99 43.91 17.25
CA LYS A 40 33.87 42.84 18.26
C LYS A 40 32.44 42.67 18.75
N LYS A 41 31.72 43.77 18.94
CA LYS A 41 30.31 43.76 19.33
C LYS A 41 29.43 43.14 18.24
N LEU A 42 29.59 43.55 16.99
CA LEU A 42 28.86 42.98 15.85
C LEU A 42 29.09 41.47 15.70
N LEU A 43 30.34 40.99 15.83
CA LEU A 43 30.66 39.57 15.80
C LEU A 43 29.96 38.79 16.92
N LYS A 44 29.94 39.35 18.14
CA LYS A 44 29.27 38.76 19.30
C LYS A 44 27.75 38.72 19.11
N ASP A 45 27.17 39.80 18.59
CA ASP A 45 25.74 39.89 18.30
C ASP A 45 25.34 38.89 17.19
N CYS A 46 26.16 38.76 16.14
CA CYS A 46 25.97 37.77 15.08
C CYS A 46 26.03 36.34 15.61
N THR A 47 27.02 36.02 16.45
CA THR A 47 27.17 34.70 17.07
C THR A 47 25.97 34.38 17.97
N SER A 48 25.54 35.34 18.78
CA SER A 48 24.40 35.17 19.70
C SER A 48 23.08 34.98 18.94
N HIS A 49 22.89 35.74 17.86
CA HIS A 49 21.72 35.60 17.00
C HIS A 49 21.71 34.26 16.28
N PHE A 50 22.86 33.79 15.79
CA PHE A 50 23.00 32.48 15.17
C PHE A 50 22.70 31.35 16.17
N GLU A 51 23.27 31.40 17.38
CA GLU A 51 23.01 30.40 18.42
C GLU A 51 21.51 30.34 18.79
N SER A 52 20.88 31.50 18.94
CA SER A 52 19.45 31.61 19.19
C SER A 52 18.61 30.98 18.08
N LYS A 53 18.97 31.23 16.81
CA LYS A 53 18.29 30.62 15.65
C LYS A 53 18.48 29.11 15.58
N VAL A 54 19.68 28.62 15.89
CA VAL A 54 19.94 27.17 15.95
C VAL A 54 19.11 26.52 17.06
N LYS A 55 19.05 27.11 18.27
CA LYS A 55 18.20 26.61 19.36
C LYS A 55 16.73 26.59 18.98
N GLN A 56 16.23 27.68 18.38
CA GLN A 56 14.85 27.77 17.89
C GLN A 56 14.54 26.64 16.89
N ILE A 57 15.41 26.39 15.92
CA ILE A 57 15.25 25.30 14.95
C ILE A 57 15.26 23.93 15.67
N VAL A 58 16.17 23.70 16.61
CA VAL A 58 16.22 22.42 17.33
C VAL A 58 14.94 22.18 18.14
N GLU A 59 14.40 23.22 18.78
CA GLU A 59 13.14 23.15 19.53
C GLU A 59 11.94 22.91 18.61
N GLU A 60 11.82 23.68 17.52
CA GLU A 60 10.74 23.55 16.53
C GLU A 60 10.69 22.17 15.85
N TYR A 61 11.85 21.52 15.70
CA TYR A 61 11.97 20.23 15.03
C TYR A 61 12.12 19.04 16.00
N SER A 62 12.10 19.28 17.31
CA SER A 62 12.18 18.23 18.32
C SER A 62 10.96 17.29 18.31
N ASP A 63 9.80 17.82 17.93
CA ASP A 63 8.53 17.07 17.80
C ASP A 63 8.43 16.24 16.51
N LEU A 64 9.27 16.47 15.49
CA LEU A 64 9.25 15.66 14.26
C LEU A 64 9.77 14.23 14.47
N GLY A 65 10.33 13.93 15.65
CA GLY A 65 10.60 12.56 16.10
C GLY A 65 9.39 11.82 16.67
N PHE A 66 8.20 12.43 16.71
CA PHE A 66 7.02 11.92 17.44
C PHE A 66 6.41 10.61 16.92
N LEU A 67 6.70 10.22 15.67
CA LEU A 67 6.58 8.81 15.28
C LEU A 67 7.99 8.27 15.24
N GLY A 68 8.46 7.78 16.39
CA GLY A 68 9.72 7.07 16.46
C GLY A 68 9.73 6.03 15.36
N ILE A 69 10.83 5.95 14.61
CA ILE A 69 10.99 5.02 13.48
C ILE A 69 10.56 3.59 13.87
N GLU A 70 10.70 3.24 15.14
CA GLU A 70 10.20 2.00 15.76
C GLU A 70 8.67 1.81 15.69
N ASP A 71 7.88 2.84 16.03
CA ASP A 71 6.42 2.78 15.96
C ASP A 71 5.93 2.65 14.52
N LEU A 72 6.62 3.32 13.58
CA LEU A 72 6.35 3.20 12.15
C LEU A 72 6.67 1.79 11.63
N ASN A 73 7.80 1.21 12.05
CA ASN A 73 8.17 -0.16 11.69
C ASN A 73 7.17 -1.18 12.23
N LYS A 74 6.70 -1.00 13.46
CA LYS A 74 5.68 -1.87 14.07
C LYS A 74 4.35 -1.77 13.32
N TYR A 75 3.92 -0.56 12.95
CA TYR A 75 2.71 -0.37 12.15
C TYR A 75 2.84 -1.00 10.76
N LEU A 76 4.00 -0.85 10.13
CA LEU A 76 4.29 -1.46 8.83
C LEU A 76 4.31 -3.00 8.90
N ALA A 77 4.84 -3.58 9.98
CA ALA A 77 4.80 -5.03 10.21
C ALA A 77 3.37 -5.53 10.34
N HIS A 78 2.54 -4.86 11.15
CA HIS A 78 1.13 -5.20 11.32
C HIS A 78 0.35 -5.09 10.00
N LEU A 79 0.59 -4.05 9.19
CA LEU A 79 -0.03 -3.91 7.88
C LEU A 79 0.36 -5.04 6.92
N LYS A 80 1.63 -5.46 6.92
CA LYS A 80 2.09 -6.60 6.11
C LYS A 80 1.42 -7.90 6.53
N GLU A 81 1.32 -8.14 7.84
CA GLU A 81 0.64 -9.32 8.37
C GLU A 81 -0.85 -9.33 7.98
N ALA A 82 -1.55 -8.21 8.17
CA ALA A 82 -2.95 -8.07 7.76
C ALA A 82 -3.13 -8.27 6.24
N LEU A 83 -2.23 -7.73 5.43
CA LEU A 83 -2.26 -7.92 3.97
C LEU A 83 -2.11 -9.41 3.60
N ASN A 84 -1.10 -10.09 4.16
CA ASN A 84 -0.86 -11.51 3.90
C ASN A 84 -2.07 -12.37 4.32
N GLN A 85 -2.70 -12.04 5.45
CA GLN A 85 -3.89 -12.73 5.92
C GLN A 85 -5.06 -12.56 4.92
N VAL A 86 -5.31 -11.33 4.47
CA VAL A 86 -6.37 -11.05 3.49
C VAL A 86 -6.10 -11.74 2.14
N GLU A 87 -4.85 -11.76 1.68
CA GLU A 87 -4.48 -12.46 0.45
C GLU A 87 -4.68 -13.99 0.55
N ALA A 88 -4.34 -14.58 1.70
CA ALA A 88 -4.57 -15.99 1.97
C ALA A 88 -6.07 -16.33 2.00
N GLU A 89 -6.86 -15.53 2.72
CA GLU A 89 -8.32 -15.68 2.77
C GLU A 89 -8.95 -15.50 1.39
N SER A 90 -8.51 -14.50 0.62
CA SER A 90 -9.01 -14.28 -0.74
C SER A 90 -8.71 -15.48 -1.64
N THR A 91 -7.52 -16.07 -1.53
CA THR A 91 -7.15 -17.28 -2.29
C THR A 91 -8.02 -18.47 -1.91
N GLN A 92 -8.29 -18.64 -0.61
CA GLN A 92 -9.17 -19.69 -0.11
C GLN A 92 -10.60 -19.53 -0.63
N ILE A 93 -11.16 -18.32 -0.55
CA ILE A 93 -12.51 -18.01 -1.05
C ILE A 93 -12.59 -18.27 -2.55
N SER A 94 -11.59 -17.85 -3.33
CA SER A 94 -11.56 -18.12 -4.78
C SER A 94 -11.58 -19.61 -5.09
N LYS A 95 -10.84 -20.43 -4.32
CA LYS A 95 -10.87 -21.89 -4.48
C LYS A 95 -12.24 -22.48 -4.15
N GLU A 96 -12.86 -22.04 -3.06
CA GLU A 96 -14.18 -22.51 -2.66
C GLU A 96 -15.26 -22.18 -3.71
N ILE A 97 -15.20 -20.98 -4.30
CA ILE A 97 -16.09 -20.59 -5.41
C ILE A 97 -15.91 -21.51 -6.63
N GLU A 98 -14.66 -21.84 -6.98
CA GLU A 98 -14.37 -22.72 -8.11
C GLU A 98 -14.91 -24.13 -7.85
N ASP A 99 -14.64 -24.69 -6.67
CA ASP A 99 -15.12 -26.02 -6.28
C ASP A 99 -16.66 -26.07 -6.25
N LEU A 100 -17.33 -25.04 -5.71
CA LEU A 100 -18.78 -24.96 -5.69
C LEU A 100 -19.37 -24.84 -7.10
N SER A 101 -18.75 -24.04 -7.97
CA SER A 101 -19.17 -23.89 -9.37
C SER A 101 -19.05 -25.21 -10.14
N ARG A 102 -17.95 -25.95 -9.91
CA ARG A 102 -17.73 -27.27 -10.51
C ARG A 102 -18.79 -28.27 -10.06
N ASN A 103 -19.03 -28.35 -8.75
CA ASN A 103 -20.03 -29.25 -8.17
C ASN A 103 -21.43 -28.94 -8.68
N HIS A 104 -21.81 -27.65 -8.74
CA HIS A 104 -23.10 -27.24 -9.29
C HIS A 104 -23.32 -27.73 -10.72
N ILE A 105 -22.30 -27.60 -11.58
CA ILE A 105 -22.36 -28.09 -12.97
C ILE A 105 -22.52 -29.61 -13.00
N GLU A 106 -21.73 -30.34 -12.22
CA GLU A 106 -21.79 -31.80 -12.14
C GLU A 106 -23.15 -32.31 -11.66
N GLU A 107 -23.66 -31.73 -10.56
CA GLU A 107 -24.97 -32.05 -10.00
C GLU A 107 -26.11 -31.74 -10.97
N THR A 108 -26.01 -30.62 -11.70
CA THR A 108 -26.99 -30.25 -12.73
C THR A 108 -27.00 -31.29 -13.85
N ASN A 109 -25.83 -31.70 -14.34
CA ASN A 109 -25.72 -32.70 -15.40
C ASN A 109 -26.28 -34.07 -14.97
N ILE A 110 -26.01 -34.48 -13.72
CA ILE A 110 -26.57 -35.72 -13.16
C ILE A 110 -28.10 -35.64 -13.10
N LEU A 111 -28.64 -34.51 -12.64
CA LEU A 111 -30.08 -34.31 -12.56
C LEU A 111 -30.74 -34.33 -13.95
N GLU A 112 -30.15 -33.67 -14.94
CA GLU A 112 -30.63 -33.66 -16.32
C GLU A 112 -30.65 -35.08 -16.91
N GLY A 113 -29.58 -35.84 -16.74
CA GLY A 113 -29.52 -37.24 -17.19
C GLY A 113 -30.57 -38.13 -16.52
N ASN A 114 -30.80 -37.95 -15.22
CA ASN A 114 -31.86 -38.67 -14.50
C ASN A 114 -33.25 -38.33 -15.04
N LEU A 115 -33.50 -37.05 -15.34
CA LEU A 115 -34.77 -36.58 -15.87
C LEU A 115 -35.03 -37.13 -17.28
N ASP A 116 -34.02 -37.16 -18.14
CA ASP A 116 -34.10 -37.80 -19.45
C ASP A 116 -34.37 -39.31 -19.34
N GLY A 117 -33.69 -40.00 -18.42
CA GLY A 117 -33.94 -41.41 -18.15
C GLY A 117 -35.38 -41.70 -17.71
N LEU A 118 -35.92 -40.86 -16.81
CA LEU A 118 -37.32 -40.96 -16.37
C LEU A 118 -38.30 -40.70 -17.51
N LYS A 119 -38.00 -39.72 -18.38
CA LYS A 119 -38.82 -39.43 -19.56
C LYS A 119 -38.86 -40.63 -20.51
N CYS A 120 -37.72 -41.24 -20.83
CA CYS A 120 -37.68 -42.45 -21.67
C CYS A 120 -38.44 -43.62 -21.05
N ALA A 121 -38.35 -43.80 -19.72
CA ALA A 121 -39.12 -44.84 -19.02
C ALA A 121 -40.63 -44.59 -19.12
N LEU A 122 -41.06 -43.34 -18.96
CA LEU A 122 -42.47 -42.95 -19.10
C LEU A 122 -42.98 -43.20 -20.53
N ASP A 123 -42.23 -42.78 -21.54
CA ASP A 123 -42.56 -43.01 -22.95
C ASP A 123 -42.69 -44.51 -23.26
N SER A 124 -41.80 -45.33 -22.69
CA SER A 124 -41.85 -46.79 -22.82
C SER A 124 -43.11 -47.39 -22.19
N ILE A 125 -43.49 -46.94 -20.99
CA ILE A 125 -44.73 -47.38 -20.32
C ILE A 125 -45.96 -46.97 -21.13
N ALA A 126 -46.00 -45.73 -21.63
CA ALA A 126 -47.10 -45.24 -22.46
C ALA A 126 -47.26 -46.05 -23.74
N SER A 127 -46.16 -46.42 -24.41
CA SER A 127 -46.17 -47.27 -25.60
C SER A 127 -46.66 -48.70 -25.30
N GLN A 128 -46.23 -49.29 -24.17
CA GLN A 128 -46.69 -50.63 -23.76
C GLN A 128 -48.18 -50.65 -23.37
N GLY A 129 -48.67 -49.60 -22.71
CA GLY A 129 -50.09 -49.44 -22.41
C GLY A 129 -50.96 -49.43 -23.67
N LEU A 130 -50.47 -48.82 -24.75
CA LEU A 130 -51.16 -48.78 -26.04
C LEU A 130 -51.19 -50.16 -26.75
N GLU A 131 -50.09 -50.92 -26.72
CA GLU A 131 -50.02 -52.26 -27.31
C GLU A 131 -50.94 -53.30 -26.64
N THR A 132 -51.23 -53.14 -25.35
CA THR A 132 -52.10 -54.07 -24.62
C THR A 132 -53.59 -53.92 -24.96
N VAL A 133 -54.01 -52.74 -25.42
CA VAL A 133 -55.41 -52.48 -25.82
C VAL A 133 -55.72 -53.04 -27.21
N GLU A 134 -54.73 -53.09 -28.12
CA GLU A 134 -54.91 -53.66 -29.47
C GLU A 134 -54.90 -55.20 -29.52
N ARG A 135 -54.40 -55.89 -28.49
CA ARG A 135 -54.28 -57.37 -28.48
C ARG A 135 -55.48 -58.12 -27.89
N THR A 136 -56.52 -57.45 -27.40
CA THR A 136 -57.77 -58.12 -26.99
C THR A 136 -58.56 -58.58 -28.23
N PRO A 137 -58.72 -59.88 -28.52
CA PRO A 137 -59.55 -60.33 -29.63
C PRO A 137 -61.01 -60.10 -29.27
N ALA A 138 -61.76 -59.42 -30.13
CA ALA A 138 -63.21 -59.29 -29.99
C ALA A 138 -63.86 -60.69 -29.99
N ILE A 139 -64.42 -61.09 -28.84
CA ILE A 139 -65.24 -62.29 -28.74
C ILE A 139 -66.51 -62.04 -29.57
N LYS A 140 -66.61 -62.67 -30.75
CA LYS A 140 -67.87 -62.76 -31.49
C LYS A 140 -68.73 -63.84 -30.84
N ILE A 141 -69.81 -63.42 -30.20
CA ILE A 141 -70.89 -64.31 -29.77
C ILE A 141 -71.85 -64.45 -30.96
N ASN A 142 -72.00 -65.67 -31.47
CA ASN A 142 -72.98 -66.05 -32.50
C ASN A 142 -74.38 -66.14 -31.90
#